data_AF-A0A8T4HYE7-F1
#
_entry.id   AF-A0A8T4HYE7-F1
#
_cell.length_a   1.000
_cell.length_b   1.000
_cell.length_c   1.000
_cell.angle_alpha   90.00
_cell.angle_beta   90.00
_cell.angle_gamma   90.00
#
_symmetry.space_group_name_H-M   'P 1'
#
loop_
_entity.id
_entity.type
_entity.pdbx_description
1 polymer ?
#
loop_
_entity_poly.entity_id
_entity_poly.type
_entity_poly.pdbx_seq_one_letter_code
_entity_poly.pdbx_strand_id
1 'polypeptide(L)' 'MAAKFKMSRKGVGELLRSRMVEVEKLRRADVIKDAAATISPVGTAAWDPHPGLYKASWHSTSTRRG' A
#
# COMPACT_ATOMS: atom_id res chain seq x y z
N MET A 1 21.84 -5.92 -35.99
CA MET A 1 22.08 -6.81 -34.84
C MET A 1 21.17 -6.35 -33.71
N ALA A 2 20.19 -7.14 -33.29
CA ALA A 2 19.31 -6.74 -32.19
C ALA A 2 20.08 -6.84 -30.87
N ALA A 3 20.09 -5.77 -30.08
CA ALA A 3 20.74 -5.77 -28.77
C ALA A 3 20.05 -6.80 -27.85
N LYS A 4 20.83 -7.71 -27.27
CA LYS A 4 20.32 -8.66 -26.26
C LYS A 4 20.35 -7.96 -24.90
N PHE A 5 19.18 -7.74 -24.31
CA PHE A 5 19.09 -7.25 -22.94
C PHE A 5 19.62 -8.31 -21.96
N LYS A 6 20.49 -7.89 -21.04
CA LYS A 6 20.95 -8.73 -19.93
C LYS A 6 20.62 -8.02 -18.61
N MET A 7 19.64 -8.54 -17.88
CA MET A 7 19.20 -7.95 -16.62
C MET A 7 20.24 -8.15 -15.51
N SER A 8 20.57 -7.09 -14.77
CA SER A 8 21.38 -7.17 -13.55
C SER A 8 20.49 -7.38 -12.34
N ARG A 9 20.57 -8.54 -11.69
CA ARG A 9 19.80 -8.83 -10.46
C ARG A 9 20.10 -7.83 -9.34
N LYS A 10 21.37 -7.43 -9.20
CA LYS A 10 21.79 -6.43 -8.20
C LYS A 10 21.17 -5.06 -8.48
N GLY A 11 21.24 -4.60 -9.74
CA GLY A 11 20.65 -3.33 -10.16
C GLY A 11 19.13 -3.30 -9.98
N VAL A 12 18.44 -4.42 -10.26
CA VAL A 12 17.00 -4.56 -9.95
C VAL A 12 16.74 -4.46 -8.46
N GLY A 13 17.56 -5.11 -7.61
CA GLY A 13 17.43 -4.98 -6.15
C GLY A 13 17.62 -3.55 -5.64
N GLU A 14 18.55 -2.80 -6.22
CA GLU A 14 18.74 -1.37 -5.92
C GLU A 14 17.55 -0.52 -6.38
N LEU A 15 17.04 -0.77 -7.59
CA LEU A 15 15.84 -0.11 -8.11
C LEU A 15 14.63 -0.33 -7.19
N LEU A 16 14.40 -1.57 -6.73
CA LEU A 16 13.29 -1.92 -5.84
C LEU A 16 13.40 -1.27 -4.45
N ARG A 17 14.61 -0.91 -4.02
CA ARG A 17 14.88 -0.18 -2.77
C ARG A 17 14.93 1.34 -2.95
N SER A 18 14.74 1.84 -4.17
CA SER A 18 14.77 3.28 -4.45
C SER A 18 13.61 4.03 -3.81
N ARG A 19 13.83 5.32 -3.52
CA ARG A 19 12.79 6.20 -2.97
C ARG A 19 11.58 6.33 -3.90
N MET A 20 11.80 6.29 -5.22
CA MET A 20 10.72 6.36 -6.20
C MET A 20 9.75 5.16 -6.05
N VAL A 21 10.29 3.95 -5.90
CA VAL A 21 9.47 2.74 -5.69
C VAL A 21 8.77 2.79 -4.33
N GLU A 22 9.44 3.27 -3.28
CA GLU A 22 8.83 3.44 -1.96
C GLU A 22 7.63 4.39 -1.99
N VAL A 23 7.77 5.53 -2.68
CA VAL A 23 6.69 6.53 -2.82
C VAL A 23 5.51 5.96 -3.61
N GLU A 24 5.75 5.27 -4.72
CA GLU A 24 4.64 4.68 -5.50
C GLU A 24 3.96 3.54 -4.74
N LYS A 25 4.71 2.73 -3.97
CA LYS A 25 4.12 1.74 -3.05
C LYS A 25 3.20 2.40 -2.04
N LEU A 26 3.65 3.49 -1.41
CA LEU A 26 2.84 4.22 -0.42
C LEU A 26 1.59 4.83 -1.06
N ARG A 27 1.73 5.47 -2.23
CA ARG A 27 0.61 6.04 -2.99
C ARG A 27 -0.46 4.98 -3.30
N ARG A 28 -0.04 3.78 -3.71
CA ARG A 28 -0.97 2.66 -3.95
C ARG A 28 -1.61 2.15 -2.67
N ALA A 29 -0.86 2.08 -1.57
CA ALA A 29 -1.39 1.70 -0.27
C ALA A 29 -2.45 2.72 0.21
N ASP A 30 -2.25 4.01 -0.02
CA ASP A 30 -3.22 5.06 0.31
C ASP A 30 -4.50 4.91 -0.52
N VAL A 31 -4.40 4.64 -1.82
CA VAL A 31 -5.58 4.37 -2.67
C VAL A 31 -6.38 3.16 -2.17
N ILE A 32 -5.69 2.08 -1.77
CA ILE A 32 -6.34 0.88 -1.21
C ILE A 32 -7.00 1.21 0.13
N LYS A 33 -6.30 1.94 1.00
CA LYS A 33 -6.82 2.40 2.29
C LYS A 33 -8.09 3.22 2.13
N ASP A 34 -8.12 4.16 1.18
CA ASP A 34 -9.30 5.01 0.94
C ASP A 34 -10.50 4.18 0.49
N ALA A 35 -10.29 3.24 -0.44
CA ALA A 35 -11.33 2.32 -0.87
C ALA A 35 -11.83 1.45 0.31
N ALA A 36 -10.90 0.91 1.11
CA ALA A 36 -11.21 0.05 2.24
C ALA A 36 -11.98 0.79 3.35
N ALA A 37 -11.58 2.03 3.67
CA ALA A 37 -12.30 2.89 4.61
C ALA A 37 -13.69 3.28 4.09
N THR A 38 -13.85 3.42 2.77
CA THR A 38 -15.14 3.74 2.14
C THR A 38 -16.14 2.58 2.26
N ILE A 39 -15.69 1.34 2.01
CA ILE A 39 -16.57 0.15 2.06
C ILE A 39 -16.72 -0.45 3.46
N SER A 40 -15.96 0.05 4.44
CA SER A 40 -15.98 -0.52 5.79
C SER A 40 -17.35 -0.36 6.44
N PRO A 41 -17.87 -1.42 7.08
CA PRO A 41 -19.16 -1.35 7.77
C PRO A 41 -19.08 -0.38 8.94
N VAL A 42 -20.17 0.35 9.15
CA VAL A 42 -20.42 1.17 10.33
C VAL A 42 -21.70 0.65 10.95
N GLY A 43 -21.62 0.10 12.16
CA GLY A 43 -22.82 -0.36 12.85
C GLY A 43 -23.75 0.82 13.14
N THR A 44 -25.03 0.63 12.83
CA THR A 44 -26.08 1.66 12.98
C THR A 44 -26.97 1.38 14.19
N ALA A 45 -26.76 0.26 14.87
CA ALA A 45 -27.53 -0.12 16.04
C ALA A 45 -27.16 0.78 17.22
N ALA A 46 -28.18 1.25 17.96
CA ALA A 46 -27.99 2.12 19.13
C ALA A 46 -27.15 1.48 20.25
N TRP A 47 -27.02 0.15 20.24
CA TRP A 47 -26.26 -0.62 21.23
C TRP A 47 -24.86 -1.03 20.76
N ASP A 48 -24.46 -0.70 19.52
CA ASP A 48 -23.11 -1.03 19.04
C ASP A 48 -22.06 -0.28 19.87
N PRO A 49 -21.18 -0.98 20.62
CA PRO A 49 -20.16 -0.34 21.44
C PRO A 49 -19.02 0.26 20.62
N HIS A 50 -18.86 -0.15 19.34
CA HIS A 50 -17.74 0.29 18.50
C HIS A 50 -18.16 0.65 17.06
N PRO A 51 -19.05 1.64 16.87
CA PRO A 51 -19.45 2.08 15.53
C PRO A 51 -18.24 2.53 14.72
N GLY A 52 -18.03 1.92 13.56
CA GLY A 52 -16.97 2.31 12.62
C GLY A 52 -15.56 1.86 13.01
N LEU A 53 -15.40 0.93 13.95
CA LEU A 53 -14.09 0.37 14.35
C LEU A 53 -13.28 -0.13 13.14
N TYR A 54 -13.92 -0.88 12.24
CA TYR A 54 -13.29 -1.37 11.02
C TYR A 54 -12.82 -0.24 10.11
N LYS A 55 -13.63 0.81 9.96
CA LYS A 55 -13.29 2.00 9.17
C LYS A 55 -12.07 2.73 9.73
N ALA A 56 -11.98 2.83 11.06
CA ALA A 56 -10.86 3.47 11.75
C ALA A 56 -9.58 2.60 11.79
N SER A 57 -9.68 1.29 11.54
CA SER A 57 -8.55 0.36 11.66
C SER A 57 -7.53 0.45 10.51
N TRP A 58 -7.88 1.09 9.40
CA TRP A 58 -7.02 1.13 8.21
C TRP A 58 -5.86 2.13 8.36
N HIS A 59 -4.64 1.65 8.14
CA HIS A 59 -3.44 2.48 8.08
C HIS A 59 -2.53 2.06 6.92
N SER A 60 -1.74 3.01 6.43
CA SER A 60 -0.77 2.80 5.35
C SER A 60 0.62 3.19 5.86
N THR A 61 1.59 2.30 5.68
CA THR A 61 2.99 2.53 6.06
C THR A 61 3.88 1.81 5.06
N SER A 62 5.03 2.40 4.76
CA SER A 62 6.05 1.79 3.90
C SER A 62 7.40 1.85 4.61
N THR A 63 8.22 0.82 4.42
CA THR A 63 9.62 0.84 4.83
C THR A 63 10.50 0.51 3.63
N ARG A 64 11.75 0.96 3.64
CA ARG A 64 12.73 0.69 2.56
C ARG A 64 13.16 -0.77 2.45
N ARG A 65 12.58 -1.69 3.22
CA ARG A 65 12.88 -3.11 3.06
C ARG A 65 12.23 -3.62 1.78
N GLY A 66 13.08 -3.84 0.78
CA GLY A 66 12.88 -4.92 -0.17
C GLY A 66 13.09 -6.25 0.52
#